data_AF-A0A1H3LUH5-F1
#
_entry.id   AF-A0A1H3LUH5-F1
#
_cell.length_a   1.000
_cell.length_b   1.000
_cell.length_c   1.000
_cell.angle_alpha   90.00
_cell.angle_beta   90.00
_cell.angle_gamma   90.00
#
_symmetry.space_group_name_H-M   'P 1'
#
loop_
_entity.id
_entity.type
_entity.pdbx_description
1 polymer ?
#
loop_
_entity_poly.entity_id
_entity_poly.type
_entity_poly.pdbx_seq_one_letter_code
_entity_poly.pdbx_strand_id
1 'polypeptide(L)' 'MTHRVTITLDDETFTFLNDVASSNRSAYVNQLLKQERRNFLQTALRKANQEEAEDTNYQEELQAWDSTLPDGLTNV' A
#
# COMPACT_ATOMS: atom_id res chain seq x y z
N MET A 1 16.52 -3.67 -11.06
CA MET A 1 17.18 -4.99 -11.05
C MET A 1 16.11 -6.06 -11.01
N THR A 2 16.31 -7.21 -11.67
CA THR A 2 15.33 -8.30 -11.74
C THR A 2 15.97 -9.57 -11.19
N HIS A 3 15.28 -10.24 -10.27
CA HIS A 3 15.72 -11.50 -9.69
C HIS A 3 14.86 -12.66 -10.24
N ARG A 4 15.50 -13.79 -10.53
CA ARG A 4 14.80 -15.01 -10.98
C ARG A 4 14.55 -15.91 -9.78
N VAL A 5 13.30 -16.33 -9.60
CA VAL A 5 12.85 -17.19 -8.51
C VAL A 5 12.04 -18.34 -9.12
N THR A 6 12.22 -19.55 -8.58
CA THR A 6 11.37 -20.72 -8.88
C THR A 6 10.41 -20.91 -7.72
N ILE A 7 9.11 -20.99 -8.01
CA ILE A 7 8.06 -21.20 -7.01
C ILE A 7 7.19 -22.38 -7.43
N THR A 8 6.70 -23.13 -6.44
CA THR A 8 5.71 -24.19 -6.64
C THR A 8 4.33 -23.57 -6.47
N LEU A 9 3.41 -23.86 -7.39
CA LEU A 9 2.02 -23.42 -7.36
C LEU A 9 1.12 -24.66 -7.43
N ASP A 10 -0.01 -24.63 -6.73
CA ASP A 10 -1.03 -25.66 -6.87
C ASP A 10 -1.67 -25.61 -8.26
N ASP A 11 -2.26 -26.73 -8.69
CA ASP A 11 -2.82 -26.88 -10.05
C ASP A 11 -3.87 -25.81 -10.38
N GLU A 12 -4.73 -25.47 -9.42
CA GLU A 12 -5.75 -24.42 -9.58
C GLU A 12 -5.10 -23.04 -9.78
N THR A 13 -4.10 -22.71 -8.97
CA THR A 13 -3.37 -21.45 -9.04
C THR A 13 -2.57 -21.34 -10.34
N PHE A 14 -1.98 -22.44 -10.79
CA PHE A 14 -1.26 -22.49 -12.06
C PHE A 14 -2.21 -22.33 -13.26
N THR A 15 -3.38 -22.95 -13.21
CA THR A 15 -4.41 -22.82 -14.24
C THR A 15 -4.92 -21.39 -14.33
N PHE A 16 -5.25 -20.77 -13.19
CA PHE A 16 -5.64 -19.36 -13.13
C PHE A 16 -4.54 -18.44 -13.66
N LEU A 17 -3.29 -18.66 -13.26
CA LEU A 17 -2.17 -17.86 -13.74
C LEU A 17 -2.00 -17.97 -15.26
N ASN A 18 -2.19 -19.15 -15.85
CA ASN A 18 -2.11 -19.33 -17.30
C ASN A 18 -3.26 -18.64 -18.04
N ASP A 19 -4.48 -18.66 -17.49
CA ASP A 19 -5.64 -18.00 -18.09
C ASP A 19 -5.48 -16.48 -18.10
N VAL A 20 -5.05 -15.89 -16.97
CA VAL A 20 -4.94 -14.43 -16.84
C VAL A 20 -3.65 -13.89 -17.46
N ALA A 21 -2.54 -14.63 -17.38
CA ALA A 21 -1.24 -14.18 -17.88
C ALA A 21 -0.92 -14.76 -19.26
N SER A 22 -1.76 -14.41 -20.25
CA SER A 22 -1.72 -14.88 -21.64
C SER A 22 -0.33 -14.87 -22.31
N SER A 23 0.55 -13.92 -21.99
CA SER A 23 1.90 -13.82 -22.58
C SER A 23 3.05 -13.70 -21.58
N ASN A 24 2.82 -13.18 -20.37
CA ASN A 24 3.91 -12.95 -19.40
C ASN A 24 3.48 -13.18 -17.95
N ARG A 25 3.62 -14.44 -17.52
CA ARG A 25 3.37 -14.90 -16.14
C ARG A 25 4.20 -14.13 -15.11
N SER A 26 5.48 -13.87 -15.39
CA SER A 26 6.35 -13.13 -14.48
C SER A 26 5.91 -11.67 -14.33
N ALA A 27 5.45 -11.01 -15.40
CA ALA A 27 4.93 -9.66 -15.32
C ALA A 27 3.64 -9.60 -14.48
N TYR A 28 2.72 -10.55 -14.70
CA TYR A 28 1.49 -10.63 -13.93
C TYR A 28 1.76 -10.85 -12.44
N VAL A 29 2.59 -11.84 -12.09
CA VAL A 29 2.99 -12.11 -10.69
C VAL A 29 3.66 -10.88 -10.07
N ASN A 30 4.55 -10.19 -10.79
CA ASN A 30 5.17 -8.96 -10.30
C ASN A 30 4.14 -7.85 -10.05
N GLN A 31 3.14 -7.70 -10.90
CA GLN A 31 2.07 -6.71 -10.71
C GLN A 31 1.19 -7.07 -9.51
N LEU A 32 0.85 -8.36 -9.35
CA LEU A 32 0.08 -8.86 -8.20
C LEU A 32 0.83 -8.59 -6.89
N LEU A 33 2.12 -8.91 -6.82
CA LEU A 33 2.95 -8.63 -5.64
C LEU A 33 3.06 -7.14 -5.32
N LYS A 34 3.13 -6.28 -6.34
CA LYS A 34 3.08 -4.82 -6.15
C LYS A 34 1.74 -4.35 -5.60
N GLN A 35 0.64 -4.93 -6.08
CA GLN A 35 -0.70 -4.64 -5.58
C GLN A 35 -0.84 -5.07 -4.12
N GLU A 36 -0.45 -6.30 -3.79
CA GLU A 36 -0.50 -6.81 -2.41
C GLU A 36 0.39 -6.01 -1.47
N ARG A 37 1.59 -5.60 -1.91
CA ARG A 37 2.43 -4.68 -1.13
C ARG A 37 1.73 -3.35 -0.85
N ARG A 38 1.02 -2.78 -1.83
CA ARG A 38 0.23 -1.55 -1.62
C ARG A 38 -0.90 -1.78 -0.64
N ASN A 39 -1.64 -2.89 -0.77
CA ASN A 39 -2.73 -3.24 0.13
C ASN A 39 -2.21 -3.40 1.58
N PHE A 40 -1.08 -4.09 1.75
CA PHE A 40 -0.44 -4.25 3.05
C PHE A 40 -0.06 -2.91 3.68
N LEU A 41 0.60 -2.03 2.92
CA LEU A 41 0.97 -0.70 3.38
C LEU A 41 -0.27 0.15 3.71
N GLN A 42 -1.31 0.07 2.90
CA GLN A 42 -2.55 0.80 3.15
C GLN A 42 -3.23 0.33 4.44
N THR A 43 -3.26 -0.96 4.71
CA THR A 43 -3.79 -1.51 5.97
C THR A 43 -2.95 -1.08 7.16
N ALA A 44 -1.62 -1.10 7.04
CA ALA A 44 -0.73 -0.61 8.09
C ALA A 44 -0.93 0.88 8.38
N LEU A 45 -1.06 1.72 7.33
CA LEU A 45 -1.35 3.15 7.47
C LEU A 45 -2.70 3.40 8.12
N ARG A 46 -3.76 2.69 7.70
CA ARG A 46 -5.08 2.83 8.34
C ARG A 46 -5.03 2.48 9.82
N LYS A 47 -4.28 1.43 10.18
CA LYS A 47 -4.11 1.02 11.57
C LYS A 47 -3.36 2.09 12.37
N ALA A 48 -2.25 2.61 11.86
CA ALA A 48 -1.51 3.69 12.50
C ALA A 48 -2.38 4.94 12.68
N ASN A 49 -3.13 5.34 11.65
CA ASN A 49 -4.05 6.48 11.73
C ASN A 49 -5.18 6.26 12.77
N GLN A 50 -5.64 5.02 12.97
CA GLN A 50 -6.63 4.70 13.99
C GLN A 50 -6.03 4.79 15.40
N GLU A 51 -4.83 4.27 15.60
CA GLU A 51 -4.10 4.37 16.87
C GLU A 51 -3.82 5.83 17.24
N GLU A 52 -3.42 6.64 16.26
CA GLU A 52 -3.21 8.10 16.39
C GLU A 52 -4.50 8.90 16.60
N ALA A 53 -5.64 8.43 16.09
CA ALA A 53 -6.94 9.07 16.32
C ALA A 53 -7.46 8.86 17.76
N GLU A 54 -7.05 7.78 18.41
CA GLU A 54 -7.41 7.47 19.79
C GLU A 54 -6.46 8.12 20.81
N ASP A 55 -5.32 8.66 20.37
CA ASP A 55 -4.35 9.37 21.22
C ASP A 55 -4.68 10.87 21.31
N THR A 56 -5.29 11.25 22.43
CA THR A 56 -5.66 12.65 22.72
C THR A 56 -4.46 13.61 22.70
N ASN A 57 -3.28 13.18 23.15
CA ASN A 57 -2.09 14.03 23.20
C ASN A 57 -1.57 14.30 21.77
N TYR A 58 -1.60 13.29 20.92
CA TYR A 58 -1.30 13.44 19.50
C TYR A 58 -2.29 14.37 18.79
N GLN A 59 -3.59 14.26 19.08
CA GLN A 59 -4.61 15.15 18.51
C GLN A 59 -4.44 16.62 18.95
N GLU A 60 -4.08 16.85 20.21
CA GLU A 60 -3.79 18.21 20.72
C GLU A 60 -2.56 18.82 20.03
N GLU A 61 -1.51 18.03 19.80
CA GLU A 61 -0.35 18.45 19.03
C GLU A 61 -0.73 18.75 17.57
N LEU A 62 -1.47 17.85 16.91
CA LEU A 62 -1.96 18.01 15.54
C LEU A 62 -2.78 19.31 15.37
N GLN A 63 -3.63 19.64 16.35
CA GLN A 63 -4.41 20.88 16.36
C GLN A 63 -3.52 22.12 16.46
N ALA A 64 -2.39 22.05 17.17
CA ALA A 64 -1.42 23.15 17.19
C ALA A 64 -0.76 23.33 15.81
N TRP A 65 -0.48 22.24 15.10
CA TRP A 65 0.09 22.25 13.74
C TRP A 65 -0.88 22.80 12.69
N ASP A 66 -2.20 22.67 12.86
CA ASP A 66 -3.21 23.24 11.96
C ASP A 66 -3.04 24.76 11.76
N SER A 67 -2.48 25.47 12.75
CA SER A 67 -2.20 26.90 12.64
C SER A 67 -1.17 27.26 11.55
N THR A 68 -0.33 26.29 11.15
CA THR A 68 0.69 26.43 10.10
C THR A 68 0.17 26.07 8.69
N LEU A 69 -1.04 25.50 8.60
CA LEU A 69 -1.67 25.14 7.33
C LEU A 69 -1.77 26.29 6.31
N PRO A 70 -2.04 27.56 6.70
CA PRO A 70 -2.07 28.68 5.77
C PRO A 70 -0.69 29.31 5.50
N ASP A 71 0.39 28.86 6.14
CA ASP A 71 1.72 29.46 5.94
C ASP A 71 2.18 29.30 4.49
N GLY A 72 2.44 30.43 3.83
CA GLY A 72 2.84 30.48 2.42
C GLY A 72 1.67 30.53 1.43
N LEU A 73 0.42 30.43 1.89
CA LEU A 73 -0.76 30.76 1.08
C LEU A 73 -1.00 32.28 1.14
N THR A 74 -0.44 33.01 0.18
CA THR A 74 -0.79 34.42 -0.04
C THR A 74 -2.23 34.50 -0.54
N ASN A 75 -3.14 34.83 0.38
CA ASN A 75 -4.59 35.04 0.28
C ASN A 75 -5.44 33.89 0.84
N VAL A 76 -5.86 34.07 2.10
CA VAL A 76 -7.17 33.67 2.62
C VAL A 76 -7.85 34.93 3.15
#